data_AF-A0A962X605-F1
#
_entry.id   AF-A0A962X605-F1
#
_cell.length_a   1.000
_cell.length_b   1.000
_cell.length_c   1.000
_cell.angle_alpha   90.00
_cell.angle_beta   90.00
_cell.angle_gamma   90.00
#
_symmetry.space_group_name_H-M   'P 1'
#
loop_
_entity.id
_entity.type
_entity.pdbx_description
1 polymer ?
#
loop_
_entity_poly.entity_id
_entity_poly.type
_entity_poly.pdbx_seq_one_letter_code
_entity_poly.pdbx_strand_id
1 'polypeptide(L)'
;MENAAAVELYTEALKQWREAVELDLHASEDIVYGIMPLLVKALGLDPDNLPALDLLSDLLMEISVYDEALELAEKMLSLMPDDDGYRQKLNALTSEEPSQRRQVRAYLHQKRQQLTRKAVTP
;
A
#
# COMPACT_ATOMS: atom_id res chain seq x y z
N MET A 1 17.60 -15.37 -7.83
CA MET A 1 17.98 -14.05 -8.37
C MET A 1 16.76 -13.15 -8.54
N GLU A 2 15.65 -13.66 -9.08
CA GLU A 2 14.41 -12.88 -9.30
C GLU A 2 13.78 -12.30 -8.02
N ASN A 3 13.74 -13.08 -6.92
CA ASN A 3 13.22 -12.60 -5.64
C ASN A 3 14.05 -11.42 -5.07
N ALA A 4 15.38 -11.45 -5.22
CA ALA A 4 16.23 -10.34 -4.78
C ALA A 4 15.94 -9.04 -5.55
N ALA A 5 15.71 -9.13 -6.87
CA ALA A 5 15.32 -7.98 -7.68
C ALA A 5 13.92 -7.46 -7.33
N ALA A 6 12.97 -8.34 -6.95
CA ALA A 6 11.66 -7.92 -6.44
C ALA A 6 11.79 -7.12 -5.13
N VAL A 7 12.66 -7.58 -4.22
CA VAL A 7 12.93 -6.89 -2.95
C VAL A 7 13.58 -5.53 -3.16
N GLU A 8 14.51 -5.39 -4.11
CA GLU A 8 15.14 -4.11 -4.45
C GLU A 8 14.11 -3.11 -4.98
N LEU A 9 13.24 -3.53 -5.91
CA LEU A 9 12.17 -2.69 -6.46
C LEU A 9 11.18 -2.24 -5.39
N TYR A 10 10.75 -3.15 -4.51
CA TYR A 10 9.90 -2.81 -3.38
C TYR A 10 10.58 -1.82 -2.42
N THR A 11 11.87 -2.03 -2.13
CA THR A 11 12.62 -1.17 -1.20
C THR A 11 12.76 0.26 -1.75
N GLU A 12 13.01 0.40 -3.05
CA GLU A 12 13.04 1.71 -3.71
C GLU A 12 11.65 2.36 -3.70
N ALA A 13 10.59 1.62 -4.01
CA ALA A 13 9.22 2.12 -3.93
C ALA A 13 8.86 2.61 -2.51
N LEU A 14 9.21 1.83 -1.48
CA LEU A 14 8.98 2.18 -0.09
C LEU A 14 9.77 3.43 0.32
N LYS A 15 10.99 3.61 -0.18
CA LYS A 15 11.80 4.80 0.08
C LYS A 15 11.16 6.05 -0.51
N GLN A 16 10.77 6.01 -1.79
CA GLN A 16 10.10 7.14 -2.44
C GLN A 16 8.76 7.45 -1.77
N TRP A 17 8.00 6.43 -1.38
CA TRP A 17 6.74 6.63 -0.68
C TRP A 17 6.93 7.30 0.68
N ARG A 18 7.93 6.89 1.45
CA ARG A 18 8.25 7.52 2.74
C ARG A 18 8.57 9.00 2.56
N GLU A 19 9.39 9.34 1.57
CA GLU A 19 9.71 10.74 1.25
C GLU A 19 8.45 11.53 0.86
N ALA A 20 7.57 10.95 0.04
CA ALA A 20 6.30 11.56 -0.33
C ALA A 20 5.40 11.82 0.89
N VAL A 21 5.34 10.88 1.84
CA VAL A 21 4.58 11.04 3.09
C VAL A 21 5.20 12.11 3.99
N GLU A 22 6.52 12.16 4.13
CA GLU A 22 7.24 13.16 4.92
C GLU A 22 7.07 14.59 4.38
N LEU A 23 6.92 14.73 3.07
CA LEU A 23 6.70 16.01 2.40
C LEU A 23 5.21 16.38 2.24
N ASP A 24 4.29 15.59 2.83
CA ASP A 24 2.83 15.74 2.67
C ASP A 24 2.35 15.67 1.21
N LEU A 25 3.09 14.98 0.33
CA LEU A 25 2.79 14.77 -1.10
C LEU A 25 2.09 13.43 -1.39
N HIS A 26 1.66 12.70 -0.36
CA HIS A 26 1.07 11.36 -0.46
C HIS A 26 -0.22 11.27 -1.31
N ALA A 27 -0.96 12.37 -1.44
CA ALA A 27 -2.17 12.44 -2.27
C ALA A 27 -1.89 12.96 -3.71
N SER A 28 -0.64 13.23 -4.06
CA SER A 28 -0.27 13.65 -5.41
C SER A 28 -0.33 12.45 -6.35
N GLU A 29 -1.29 12.48 -7.28
CA GLU A 29 -1.42 11.45 -8.32
C GLU A 29 -0.11 11.25 -9.09
N ASP A 30 0.58 12.32 -9.48
CA ASP A 30 1.86 12.24 -10.20
C ASP A 30 2.93 11.46 -9.42
N ILE A 31 3.05 11.71 -8.11
CA ILE A 31 3.99 11.00 -7.26
C ILE A 31 3.58 9.52 -7.11
N VAL A 32 2.30 9.27 -6.86
CA VAL A 32 1.77 7.91 -6.74
C VAL A 32 2.00 7.10 -8.02
N TYR A 33 1.66 7.67 -9.19
CA TYR A 33 1.90 7.06 -10.49
C TYR A 33 3.39 6.89 -10.81
N GLY A 34 4.28 7.70 -10.23
CA GLY A 34 5.72 7.51 -10.32
C GLY A 34 6.22 6.28 -9.55
N ILE A 35 5.60 5.95 -8.42
CA ILE A 35 6.02 4.85 -7.53
C ILE A 35 5.42 3.51 -7.95
N MET A 36 4.13 3.48 -8.33
CA MET A 36 3.40 2.25 -8.65
C MET A 36 4.10 1.31 -9.65
N PRO A 37 4.77 1.78 -10.73
CA PRO A 37 5.46 0.91 -11.68
C PRO A 37 6.56 0.04 -11.04
N LEU A 38 7.21 0.53 -9.99
CA LEU A 38 8.21 -0.24 -9.25
C LEU A 38 7.55 -1.44 -8.55
N LEU A 39 6.38 -1.23 -7.95
CA LEU A 39 5.61 -2.27 -7.26
C LEU A 39 5.02 -3.28 -8.25
N VAL A 40 4.46 -2.82 -9.37
CA VAL A 40 3.98 -3.70 -10.43
C VAL A 40 5.11 -4.57 -10.97
N LYS A 41 6.30 -4.00 -11.19
CA LYS A 41 7.47 -4.77 -11.63
C LYS A 41 7.95 -5.75 -10.56
N ALA A 42 7.94 -5.36 -9.28
CA ALA A 42 8.27 -6.26 -8.17
C ALA A 42 7.32 -7.46 -8.14
N LEU A 43 6.01 -7.22 -8.29
CA LEU A 43 4.97 -8.26 -8.34
C LEU A 43 5.04 -9.12 -9.61
N GLY A 44 5.57 -8.59 -10.72
CA GLY A 44 5.86 -9.39 -11.90
C GLY A 44 6.98 -10.42 -11.68
N LEU A 45 7.90 -10.15 -10.75
CA LEU A 45 9.00 -11.05 -10.37
C LEU A 45 8.62 -11.97 -9.21
N ASP A 46 7.84 -11.46 -8.25
CA ASP A 46 7.32 -12.19 -7.11
C ASP A 46 5.85 -11.80 -6.86
N PRO A 47 4.89 -12.51 -7.48
CA PRO A 47 3.48 -12.16 -7.39
C PRO A 47 2.91 -12.16 -5.98
N ASP A 48 3.51 -12.94 -5.07
CA ASP A 48 3.02 -13.14 -3.71
C ASP A 48 3.84 -12.33 -2.69
N ASN A 49 4.59 -11.33 -3.17
CA ASN A 49 5.28 -10.36 -2.34
C ASN A 49 4.28 -9.48 -1.58
N LEU A 50 3.92 -9.95 -0.39
CA LEU A 50 2.96 -9.31 0.51
C LEU A 50 3.27 -7.83 0.82
N PRO A 51 4.53 -7.42 1.10
CA PRO A 51 4.86 -6.00 1.24
C PRO A 51 4.56 -5.15 -0.01
N ALA A 52 4.86 -5.67 -1.21
CA ALA A 52 4.57 -4.95 -2.45
C ALA A 52 3.07 -4.88 -2.75
N LEU A 53 2.32 -5.96 -2.47
CA LEU A 53 0.85 -5.98 -2.55
C LEU A 53 0.24 -4.95 -1.58
N ASP A 54 0.72 -4.92 -0.34
CA ASP A 54 0.25 -4.01 0.71
C ASP A 54 0.44 -2.55 0.30
N LEU A 55 1.67 -2.19 -0.12
CA LEU A 55 1.98 -0.82 -0.51
C LEU A 55 1.25 -0.40 -1.78
N LEU A 56 1.13 -1.29 -2.79
CA LEU A 56 0.41 -0.94 -4.02
C LEU A 56 -1.08 -0.70 -3.75
N SER A 57 -1.70 -1.53 -2.91
CA SER A 57 -3.08 -1.33 -2.46
C SER A 57 -3.25 -0.01 -1.71
N ASP A 58 -2.32 0.35 -0.81
CA ASP A 58 -2.36 1.65 -0.12
C ASP A 58 -2.27 2.83 -1.11
N LEU A 59 -1.38 2.75 -2.11
CA LEU A 59 -1.22 3.79 -3.13
C LEU A 59 -2.48 3.96 -3.97
N LEU A 60 -3.10 2.86 -4.42
CA LEU A 60 -4.37 2.87 -5.14
C LEU A 60 -5.48 3.50 -4.29
N MET A 61 -5.52 3.22 -2.98
CA MET A 61 -6.45 3.86 -2.05
C MET A 61 -6.25 5.38 -1.93
N GLU A 62 -5.00 5.88 -1.95
CA GLU A 62 -4.70 7.32 -1.89
C GLU A 62 -5.26 8.07 -3.12
N ILE A 63 -5.21 7.44 -4.29
CA ILE A 63 -5.78 7.99 -5.55
C ILE A 63 -7.23 7.54 -5.81
N SER A 64 -7.90 6.98 -4.81
CA SER A 64 -9.32 6.58 -4.85
C SER A 64 -9.68 5.49 -5.87
N VAL A 65 -8.70 4.67 -6.25
CA VAL A 65 -8.86 3.50 -7.13
C VAL A 65 -9.16 2.28 -6.26
N TYR A 66 -10.38 2.20 -5.73
CA TYR A 66 -10.74 1.24 -4.67
C TYR A 66 -10.97 -0.18 -5.16
N ASP A 67 -11.41 -0.38 -6.40
CA ASP A 67 -11.74 -1.70 -6.94
C ASP A 67 -10.46 -2.55 -7.08
N GLU A 68 -9.41 -2.00 -7.70
CA GLU A 68 -8.12 -2.66 -7.82
C GLU A 68 -7.43 -2.80 -6.45
N ALA A 69 -7.58 -1.81 -5.56
CA ALA A 69 -7.06 -1.93 -4.20
C ALA A 69 -7.71 -3.09 -3.43
N LEU A 70 -9.00 -3.34 -3.65
CA LEU A 70 -9.78 -4.42 -3.08
C LEU A 70 -9.29 -5.77 -3.58
N GLU A 71 -9.08 -5.94 -4.89
CA GLU A 71 -8.53 -7.18 -5.45
C GLU A 71 -7.19 -7.56 -4.81
N LEU A 72 -6.31 -6.57 -4.59
CA LEU A 72 -5.04 -6.80 -3.90
C LEU A 72 -5.22 -7.18 -2.43
N ALA A 73 -6.15 -6.52 -1.72
CA ALA A 73 -6.44 -6.83 -0.32
C ALA A 73 -7.03 -8.24 -0.15
N GLU A 74 -7.91 -8.67 -1.06
CA GLU A 74 -8.45 -10.02 -1.11
C GLU A 74 -7.35 -11.04 -1.38
N LYS A 75 -6.45 -10.75 -2.33
CA LYS A 75 -5.28 -11.59 -2.58
C LYS A 75 -4.41 -11.74 -1.33
N MET A 76 -4.11 -10.65 -0.63
CA MET A 76 -3.31 -10.67 0.59
C MET A 76 -3.95 -11.53 1.69
N LEU A 77 -5.27 -11.45 1.87
CA LEU A 77 -6.00 -12.31 2.82
C LEU A 77 -6.07 -13.77 2.36
N SER A 78 -6.08 -14.06 1.06
CA SER A 78 -5.97 -15.44 0.57
C SER A 78 -4.62 -16.07 0.91
N LEU A 79 -3.55 -15.26 0.94
CA LEU A 79 -2.19 -15.67 1.30
C LEU A 79 -1.98 -15.72 2.82
N MET A 80 -2.55 -14.76 3.57
CA MET A 80 -2.51 -14.68 5.04
C MET A 80 -3.90 -14.41 5.63
N PRO A 81 -4.74 -15.45 5.82
CA PRO A 81 -6.14 -15.28 6.25
C PRO A 81 -6.31 -14.68 7.65
N ASP A 82 -5.30 -14.86 8.51
CA ASP A 82 -5.30 -14.47 9.92
C ASP A 82 -4.58 -13.14 10.19
N ASP A 83 -4.19 -12.39 9.15
CA ASP A 83 -3.58 -11.07 9.32
C ASP A 83 -4.64 -10.01 9.60
N ASP A 84 -4.67 -9.53 10.85
CA ASP A 84 -5.60 -8.50 11.30
C ASP A 84 -5.43 -7.17 10.54
N GLY A 85 -4.21 -6.85 10.09
CA GLY A 85 -3.93 -5.64 9.33
C GLY A 85 -4.57 -5.69 7.93
N TYR A 86 -4.52 -6.85 7.28
CA TYR A 86 -5.15 -7.06 5.98
C TYR A 86 -6.66 -7.14 6.09
N ARG A 87 -7.17 -7.72 7.18
CA ARG A 87 -8.61 -7.69 7.49
C ARG A 87 -9.10 -6.25 7.73
N GLN A 88 -8.33 -5.42 8.43
CA GLN A 88 -8.66 -4.01 8.62
C GLN A 88 -8.69 -3.25 7.29
N LYS A 89 -7.71 -3.50 6.41
CA LYS A 89 -7.68 -2.93 5.06
C LYS A 89 -8.92 -3.31 4.25
N LEU A 90 -9.24 -4.61 4.20
CA LEU A 90 -10.42 -5.10 3.49
C LEU A 90 -11.70 -4.42 4.01
N ASN A 91 -11.87 -4.35 5.34
CA ASN A 91 -13.03 -3.70 5.95
C ASN A 91 -13.15 -2.22 5.54
N ALA A 92 -12.03 -1.49 5.46
CA ALA A 92 -12.03 -0.10 5.01
C ALA A 92 -12.51 0.04 3.56
N LEU A 93 -12.15 -0.92 2.69
CA LEU A 93 -12.50 -0.96 1.27
C LEU A 93 -13.93 -1.48 1.01
N THR A 94 -14.47 -2.39 1.81
CA THR A 94 -15.81 -2.97 1.59
C THR A 94 -16.93 -2.26 2.36
N SER A 95 -16.61 -1.17 3.03
CA SER A 95 -17.59 -0.43 3.83
C SER A 95 -18.64 0.26 2.95
N GLU A 96 -19.88 0.30 3.42
CA GLU A 96 -20.98 0.93 2.67
C GLU A 96 -20.71 2.42 2.41
N GLU A 97 -20.98 2.89 1.20
CA GLU A 97 -20.95 4.33 0.90
C GLU A 97 -22.07 5.05 1.68
N PRO A 98 -21.84 6.23 2.29
CA PRO A 98 -20.69 7.15 2.18
C PRO A 98 -19.54 6.90 3.19
N SER A 99 -19.61 5.82 3.96
CA SER A 99 -18.67 5.54 5.05
C SER A 99 -17.31 5.06 4.55
N GLN A 100 -17.25 4.45 3.36
CA GLN A 100 -16.03 3.92 2.72
C GLN A 100 -14.90 4.95 2.70
N ARG A 101 -15.14 6.13 2.12
CA ARG A 101 -14.12 7.19 2.02
C ARG A 101 -13.59 7.63 3.37
N ARG A 102 -14.46 7.67 4.39
CA ARG A 102 -14.04 8.04 5.75
C ARG A 102 -13.15 6.97 6.36
N GLN A 103 -13.50 5.70 6.19
CA GLN A 103 -12.73 4.58 6.72
C GLN A 103 -11.39 4.44 6.01
N VAL A 104 -11.36 4.55 4.68
CA VAL A 104 -10.13 4.61 3.88
C VAL A 104 -9.22 5.74 4.36
N ARG A 105 -9.75 6.96 4.55
CA ARG A 105 -8.96 8.09 5.06
C ARG A 105 -8.38 7.85 6.45
N ALA A 106 -9.17 7.28 7.37
CA ALA A 106 -8.72 6.95 8.72
C ALA A 106 -7.62 5.87 8.69
N TYR A 107 -7.82 4.83 7.88
CA TYR A 107 -6.86 3.75 7.66
C TYR A 107 -5.52 4.29 7.13
N LEU A 108 -5.55 5.06 6.05
CA LEU A 108 -4.34 5.61 5.43
C LEU A 108 -3.61 6.60 6.35
N HIS A 109 -4.35 7.41 7.11
CA HIS A 109 -3.75 8.28 8.12
C HIS A 109 -2.97 7.48 9.17
N GLN A 110 -3.52 6.37 9.67
CA GLN A 110 -2.83 5.49 10.61
C GLN A 110 -1.58 4.86 9.97
N LYS A 111 -1.66 4.39 8.73
CA LYS A 111 -0.53 3.80 7.99
C LYS A 111 0.62 4.80 7.82
N ARG A 112 0.32 6.04 7.45
CA ARG A 112 1.33 7.12 7.32
C ARG A 112 1.99 7.44 8.66
N GLN A 113 1.23 7.49 9.76
CA GLN A 113 1.81 7.67 11.11
C GLN A 113 2.74 6.51 11.51
N GLN A 114 2.38 5.28 11.17
CA GLN A 114 3.23 4.12 11.44
C GLN A 114 4.51 4.13 10.59
N LEU A 115 4.41 4.58 9.34
CA LEU A 115 5.54 4.71 8.42
C LEU A 115 6.57 5.73 8.94
N THR A 116 6.12 6.88 9.42
CA THR A 116 6.99 7.93 9.97
C THR A 116 7.51 7.60 11.37
N ARG A 117 6.72 6.96 12.24
CA ARG A 117 7.18 6.53 13.58
C ARG A 117 8.34 5.54 13.53
N LYS A 118 8.35 4.62 12.55
CA LYS A 118 9.45 3.66 12.37
C LYS A 118 10.76 4.33 11.91
N ALA A 119 10.69 5.53 11.34
CA ALA A 119 11.86 6.29 10.89
C ALA A 119 12.55 7.08 12.03
N VAL A 120 11.93 7.20 13.22
CA VAL A 120 12.41 8.03 14.35
C VAL A 120 13.02 7.20 15.50
N THR A 121 13.50 6.00 15.20
CA THR A 121 14.30 5.22 16.18
C THR A 121 15.80 5.44 15.90
N PRO A 122 16.56 6.05 16.82
CA PRO A 122 18.01 6.27 16.65
C PRO A 122 18.81 4.97 16.72
#